data_AF-A0A5B7KJA0-F1
#
_entry.id   AF-A0A5B7KJA0-F1
#
_cell.length_a   1.000
_cell.length_b   1.000
_cell.length_c   1.000
_cell.angle_alpha   90.00
_cell.angle_beta   90.00
_cell.angle_gamma   90.00
#
_symmetry.space_group_name_H-M   'P 1'
#
loop_
_entity.id
_entity.type
_entity.pdbx_description
1 polymer ?
#
loop_
_entity_poly.entity_id
_entity_poly.type
_entity_poly.pdbx_seq_one_letter_code
_entity_poly.pdbx_strand_id
1 'polypeptide(L)'
;MMEVRKHNDKVQQSVKVIEEKQSVWIKQREGDEEYLKKIIEEQQKEKQEETGKGHVAEEGNQAINLVEEFHRIGKFEEQKERPLKIKFTTQVQAVVVLSGSWKLAGNDEFKNVWINKDLDEDERTRVKELVTEAKQKNDMRMEEEKEQFYGRVRDLRLRKKFIRR
;
A
#
# COMPACT_ATOMS: atom_id res chain seq x y z
N MET A 1 -27.32 -6.57 -48.98
CA MET A 1 -28.00 -6.09 -47.74
C MET A 1 -27.84 -7.02 -46.53
N MET A 2 -27.81 -8.35 -46.68
CA MET A 2 -27.70 -9.27 -45.51
C MET A 2 -26.34 -9.24 -44.80
N GLU A 3 -25.24 -8.98 -45.51
CA GLU A 3 -23.89 -8.99 -44.92
C GLU A 3 -23.63 -7.80 -43.99
N VAL A 4 -24.19 -6.63 -44.33
CA VAL A 4 -24.10 -5.41 -43.50
C VAL A 4 -24.81 -5.60 -42.17
N ARG A 5 -25.98 -6.29 -42.16
CA ARG A 5 -26.69 -6.64 -40.91
C ARG A 5 -25.85 -7.56 -40.02
N LYS A 6 -25.27 -8.63 -40.58
CA LYS A 6 -24.40 -9.54 -39.81
C LYS A 6 -23.17 -8.86 -39.22
N HIS A 7 -22.59 -7.90 -39.93
CA HIS A 7 -21.47 -7.11 -39.42
C HIS A 7 -21.91 -6.18 -38.28
N ASN A 8 -23.06 -5.53 -38.44
CA ASN A 8 -23.63 -4.66 -37.41
C ASN A 8 -23.99 -5.43 -36.13
N ASP A 9 -24.57 -6.63 -36.27
CA ASP A 9 -24.91 -7.51 -35.14
C ASP A 9 -23.66 -7.96 -34.37
N LYS A 10 -22.56 -8.27 -35.08
CA LYS A 10 -21.26 -8.59 -34.46
C LYS A 10 -20.67 -7.41 -33.71
N VAL A 11 -20.77 -6.20 -34.26
CA VAL A 11 -20.31 -4.96 -33.59
C VAL A 11 -21.15 -4.68 -32.34
N GLN A 12 -22.46 -4.89 -32.38
CA GLN A 12 -23.30 -4.71 -31.19
C GLN A 12 -23.00 -5.74 -30.09
N GLN A 13 -22.71 -6.98 -30.46
CA GLN A 13 -22.27 -7.99 -29.50
C GLN A 13 -20.92 -7.64 -28.87
N SER A 14 -19.95 -7.16 -29.64
CA SER A 14 -18.65 -6.77 -29.07
C SER A 14 -18.74 -5.54 -28.17
N VAL A 15 -19.57 -4.54 -28.52
CA VAL A 15 -19.82 -3.37 -27.68
C VAL A 15 -20.43 -3.77 -26.34
N LYS A 16 -21.45 -4.64 -26.32
CA LYS A 16 -22.04 -5.16 -25.07
C LYS A 16 -21.02 -5.85 -24.17
N VAL A 17 -20.17 -6.69 -24.73
CA VAL A 17 -19.11 -7.39 -23.97
C VAL A 17 -18.11 -6.39 -23.37
N ILE A 18 -17.81 -5.29 -24.06
CA ILE A 18 -16.93 -4.24 -23.56
C ILE A 18 -17.62 -3.47 -22.42
N GLU A 19 -18.89 -3.10 -22.56
CA GLU A 19 -19.67 -2.41 -21.53
C GLU A 19 -19.81 -3.25 -20.26
N GLU A 20 -20.07 -4.55 -20.38
CA GLU A 20 -20.13 -5.48 -19.24
C GLU A 20 -18.77 -5.55 -18.52
N LYS A 21 -17.67 -5.65 -19.25
CA LYS A 21 -16.32 -5.64 -18.68
C LYS A 21 -15.99 -4.32 -17.98
N GLN A 22 -16.38 -3.19 -18.56
CA GLN A 22 -16.22 -1.87 -17.94
C GLN A 22 -17.04 -1.74 -16.65
N SER A 23 -18.26 -2.27 -16.64
CA SER A 23 -19.15 -2.25 -15.48
C SER A 23 -18.60 -3.06 -14.30
N VAL A 24 -18.04 -4.24 -14.58
CA VAL A 24 -17.33 -5.05 -13.57
C VAL A 24 -16.11 -4.29 -13.03
N TRP A 25 -15.36 -3.63 -13.92
CA TRP A 25 -14.18 -2.86 -13.56
C TRP A 25 -14.50 -1.67 -12.65
N ILE A 26 -15.60 -0.97 -12.90
CA ILE A 26 -16.09 0.15 -12.07
C ILE A 26 -16.50 -0.36 -10.69
N LYS A 27 -17.28 -1.44 -10.60
CA LYS A 27 -17.72 -2.02 -9.31
C LYS A 27 -16.55 -2.49 -8.46
N GLN A 28 -15.53 -3.08 -9.09
CA GLN A 28 -14.34 -3.56 -8.39
C GLN A 28 -13.50 -2.39 -7.87
N ARG A 29 -13.45 -1.29 -8.63
CA ARG A 29 -12.80 -0.04 -8.23
C ARG A 29 -13.49 0.64 -7.04
N GLU A 30 -14.83 0.68 -7.03
CA GLU A 30 -15.60 1.23 -5.92
C GLU A 30 -15.34 0.48 -4.60
N GLY A 31 -15.30 -0.87 -4.65
CA GLY A 31 -14.99 -1.68 -3.47
C GLY A 31 -13.56 -1.48 -2.92
N ASP A 32 -12.58 -1.32 -3.81
CA ASP A 32 -11.20 -1.04 -3.41
C ASP A 32 -11.06 0.34 -2.73
N GLU A 33 -11.78 1.35 -3.23
CA GLU A 33 -11.79 2.70 -2.65
C GLU A 33 -12.40 2.71 -1.26
N GLU A 34 -13.54 2.03 -1.06
CA GLU A 34 -14.19 1.91 0.25
C GLU A 34 -13.29 1.19 1.27
N TYR A 35 -12.61 0.12 0.84
CA TYR A 35 -11.69 -0.62 1.70
C TYR A 35 -10.49 0.21 2.13
N LEU A 36 -9.89 0.98 1.22
CA LEU A 36 -8.79 1.90 1.54
C LEU A 36 -9.24 3.03 2.46
N LYS A 37 -10.44 3.60 2.25
CA LYS A 37 -11.01 4.62 3.14
C LYS A 37 -11.16 4.08 4.55
N LYS A 38 -11.67 2.85 4.71
CA LYS A 38 -11.85 2.19 6.00
C LYS A 38 -10.52 2.01 6.76
N ILE A 39 -9.45 1.55 6.09
CA ILE A 39 -8.11 1.41 6.69
C ILE A 39 -7.59 2.74 7.21
N ILE A 40 -7.73 3.79 6.41
CA ILE A 40 -7.18 5.11 6.74
C ILE A 40 -7.97 5.76 7.88
N GLU A 41 -9.29 5.65 7.87
CA GLU A 41 -10.17 6.17 8.91
C GLU A 41 -9.91 5.49 10.27
N GLU A 42 -9.77 4.16 10.27
CA GLU A 42 -9.48 3.38 11.48
C GLU A 42 -8.13 3.77 12.11
N GLN A 43 -7.08 3.93 11.29
CA GLN A 43 -5.77 4.42 11.77
C GLN A 43 -5.82 5.85 12.31
N GLN A 44 -6.68 6.71 11.79
CA GLN A 44 -6.84 8.09 12.28
C GLN A 44 -7.62 8.15 13.59
N LYS A 45 -8.69 7.36 13.71
CA LYS A 45 -9.50 7.30 14.93
C LYS A 45 -8.69 6.80 16.12
N GLU A 46 -7.91 5.73 15.93
CA GLU A 46 -6.97 5.26 16.95
C GLU A 46 -5.92 6.31 17.32
N LYS A 47 -5.40 7.04 16.33
CA LYS A 47 -4.41 8.10 16.60
C LYS A 47 -5.01 9.25 17.42
N GLN A 48 -6.27 9.62 17.17
CA GLN A 48 -6.98 10.64 17.96
C GLN A 48 -7.26 10.17 19.39
N GLU A 49 -7.58 8.89 19.57
CA GLU A 49 -7.77 8.26 20.89
C GLU A 49 -6.44 8.15 21.67
N GLU A 50 -5.34 7.80 20.99
CA GLU A 50 -3.99 7.75 21.58
C GLU A 50 -3.47 9.15 21.98
N THR A 51 -3.85 10.21 21.28
CA THR A 51 -3.38 11.60 21.53
C THR A 51 -4.20 12.40 22.54
N GLY A 52 -5.06 11.76 23.35
CA GLY A 52 -5.67 12.30 24.57
C GLY A 52 -5.99 13.80 24.61
N LYS A 53 -7.26 14.18 24.33
CA LYS A 53 -7.90 15.46 24.70
C LYS A 53 -7.00 16.72 24.53
N GLY A 54 -6.91 17.23 23.29
CA GLY A 54 -6.27 18.52 23.03
C GLY A 54 -6.72 19.14 21.70
N HIS A 55 -7.82 19.89 21.76
CA HIS A 55 -8.22 20.97 20.85
C HIS A 55 -8.57 20.68 19.37
N VAL A 56 -9.85 20.99 19.09
CA VAL A 56 -10.49 21.48 17.85
C VAL A 56 -10.94 20.45 16.82
N ALA A 57 -12.25 20.23 16.85
CA ALA A 57 -13.07 19.38 16.00
C ALA A 57 -13.32 19.96 14.58
N GLU A 58 -12.31 20.52 13.92
CA GLU A 58 -12.44 21.02 12.53
C GLU A 58 -11.58 20.25 11.51
N GLU A 59 -10.63 19.41 11.94
CA GLU A 59 -9.74 18.66 11.03
C GLU A 59 -10.35 17.34 10.48
N GLY A 60 -11.54 16.94 10.94
CA GLY A 60 -12.20 15.69 10.53
C GLY A 60 -12.62 15.64 9.05
N ASN A 61 -12.76 16.80 8.40
CA ASN A 61 -13.18 16.89 6.99
C ASN A 61 -12.02 16.90 5.98
N GLN A 62 -10.76 16.87 6.43
CA GLN A 62 -9.60 16.81 5.52
C GLN A 62 -9.24 15.37 5.09
N ALA A 63 -9.90 14.35 5.65
CA ALA A 63 -9.61 12.94 5.38
C ALA A 63 -10.11 12.45 4.01
N ILE A 64 -11.03 13.17 3.36
CA ILE A 64 -11.66 12.72 2.11
C ILE A 64 -10.75 12.96 0.87
N ASN A 65 -9.72 13.81 0.97
CA ASN A 65 -8.77 14.14 -0.11
C ASN A 65 -7.33 13.60 0.15
N LEU A 66 -7.21 12.43 0.74
CA LEU A 66 -5.89 11.84 1.07
C LEU A 66 -5.19 11.23 -0.14
N VAL A 67 -5.95 10.68 -1.10
CA VAL A 67 -5.41 10.01 -2.29
C VAL A 67 -5.71 10.88 -3.52
N GLU A 68 -4.67 11.29 -4.21
CA GLU A 68 -4.76 12.06 -5.47
C GLU A 68 -5.11 11.13 -6.63
N GLU A 69 -4.38 10.02 -6.72
CA GLU A 69 -4.55 9.03 -7.79
C GLU A 69 -4.25 7.63 -7.25
N PHE A 70 -4.92 6.62 -7.79
CA PHE A 70 -4.49 5.24 -7.63
C PHE A 70 -4.76 4.43 -8.90
N HIS A 71 -3.88 3.48 -9.20
CA HIS A 71 -4.02 2.59 -10.33
C HIS A 71 -3.42 1.23 -10.03
N ARG A 72 -3.99 0.17 -10.63
CA ARG A 72 -3.45 -1.19 -10.52
C ARG A 72 -2.29 -1.37 -11.50
N ILE A 73 -1.15 -1.87 -11.03
CA ILE A 73 0.02 -2.15 -11.86
C ILE A 73 -0.11 -3.56 -12.48
N GLY A 74 0.29 -3.69 -13.75
CA GLY A 74 0.41 -4.98 -14.44
C GLY A 74 -0.81 -5.42 -15.24
N LYS A 75 -0.63 -6.46 -16.06
CA LYS A 75 -1.69 -7.05 -16.90
C LYS A 75 -2.75 -7.72 -16.02
N PHE A 76 -4.01 -7.64 -16.44
CA PHE A 76 -5.12 -8.28 -15.75
C PHE A 76 -5.07 -9.79 -15.93
N GLU A 77 -5.17 -10.53 -14.81
CA GLU A 77 -5.29 -11.99 -14.76
C GLU A 77 -6.40 -12.32 -13.74
N GLU A 78 -7.42 -13.09 -14.12
CA GLU A 78 -8.65 -13.29 -13.31
C GLU A 78 -8.41 -13.91 -11.93
N GLN A 79 -7.31 -14.64 -11.74
CA GLN A 79 -7.00 -15.35 -10.50
C GLN A 79 -5.92 -14.66 -9.64
N LYS A 80 -5.37 -13.53 -10.09
CA LYS A 80 -4.29 -12.83 -9.37
C LYS A 80 -4.70 -11.43 -8.97
N GLU A 81 -4.51 -11.13 -7.69
CA GLU A 81 -4.63 -9.78 -7.18
C GLU A 81 -3.45 -8.93 -7.67
N ARG A 82 -3.77 -7.77 -8.23
CA ARG A 82 -2.77 -6.85 -8.77
C ARG A 82 -2.36 -5.81 -7.73
N PRO A 83 -1.07 -5.48 -7.61
CA PRO A 83 -0.61 -4.39 -6.76
C PRO A 83 -1.27 -3.07 -7.13
N LEU A 84 -1.65 -2.30 -6.11
CA LEU A 84 -2.17 -0.94 -6.24
C LEU A 84 -1.05 0.06 -6.00
N LYS A 85 -0.85 0.99 -6.94
CA LYS A 85 -0.01 2.16 -6.76
C LYS A 85 -0.91 3.32 -6.37
N ILE A 86 -0.59 3.95 -5.24
CA ILE A 86 -1.36 5.04 -4.65
C ILE A 86 -0.45 6.26 -4.58
N LYS A 87 -0.92 7.38 -5.13
CA LYS A 87 -0.30 8.69 -5.04
C LYS A 87 -1.08 9.52 -4.04
N PHE A 88 -0.40 9.94 -2.97
CA PHE A 88 -0.97 10.82 -1.95
C PHE A 88 -0.79 12.27 -2.34
N THR A 89 -1.68 13.15 -1.87
CA THR A 89 -1.59 14.60 -2.14
C THR A 89 -0.40 15.23 -1.43
N THR A 90 -0.02 14.74 -0.25
CA THR A 90 1.15 15.23 0.49
C THR A 90 2.07 14.11 0.97
N GLN A 91 3.37 14.40 1.05
CA GLN A 91 4.37 13.46 1.54
C GLN A 91 4.12 13.07 3.01
N VAL A 92 3.63 14.00 3.82
CA VAL A 92 3.32 13.75 5.24
C VAL A 92 2.28 12.64 5.38
N GLN A 93 1.26 12.62 4.54
CA GLN A 93 0.23 11.56 4.54
C GLN A 93 0.82 10.20 4.18
N ALA A 94 1.65 10.14 3.13
CA ALA A 94 2.32 8.90 2.75
C ALA A 94 3.17 8.34 3.92
N VAL A 95 3.86 9.22 4.65
CA VAL A 95 4.64 8.84 5.84
C VAL A 95 3.74 8.33 6.97
N VAL A 96 2.60 8.99 7.23
CA VAL A 96 1.63 8.53 8.24
C VAL A 96 1.13 7.12 7.92
N VAL A 97 0.67 6.86 6.70
CA VAL A 97 0.19 5.53 6.27
C VAL A 97 1.31 4.49 6.37
N LEU A 98 2.51 4.81 5.89
CA LEU A 98 3.67 3.91 6.00
C LEU A 98 4.07 3.63 7.45
N SER A 99 3.90 4.60 8.35
CA SER A 99 4.18 4.42 9.77
C SER A 99 3.11 3.60 10.50
N GLY A 100 1.88 3.54 9.97
CA GLY A 100 0.79 2.73 10.51
C GLY A 100 0.75 1.31 9.94
N SER A 101 1.43 1.05 8.83
CA SER A 101 1.36 -0.23 8.11
C SER A 101 1.73 -1.45 8.95
N TRP A 102 2.60 -1.32 9.95
CA TRP A 102 2.95 -2.42 10.85
C TRP A 102 1.79 -2.84 11.76
N LYS A 103 0.82 -1.95 12.03
CA LYS A 103 -0.37 -2.27 12.83
C LYS A 103 -1.33 -3.19 12.07
N LEU A 104 -1.28 -3.19 10.73
CA LEU A 104 -2.13 -4.03 9.87
C LEU A 104 -1.94 -5.52 10.14
N ALA A 105 -0.73 -5.93 10.53
CA ALA A 105 -0.43 -7.32 10.87
C ALA A 105 -1.20 -7.83 12.10
N GLY A 106 -1.71 -6.93 12.95
CA GLY A 106 -2.50 -7.27 14.13
C GLY A 106 -3.99 -7.45 13.86
N ASN A 107 -4.48 -7.04 12.69
CA ASN A 107 -5.89 -7.13 12.32
C ASN A 107 -6.08 -8.29 11.31
N ASP A 108 -6.98 -9.22 11.63
CA ASP A 108 -7.25 -10.40 10.80
C ASP A 108 -7.81 -10.01 9.41
N GLU A 109 -8.51 -8.88 9.27
CA GLU A 109 -9.01 -8.38 7.98
C GLU A 109 -7.89 -7.92 7.04
N PHE A 110 -6.76 -7.46 7.58
CA PHE A 110 -5.65 -6.85 6.82
C PHE A 110 -4.36 -7.66 6.85
N LYS A 111 -4.41 -8.89 7.37
CA LYS A 111 -3.23 -9.74 7.59
C LYS A 111 -2.40 -10.03 6.34
N ASN A 112 -3.05 -10.04 5.18
CA ASN A 112 -2.40 -10.30 3.88
C ASN A 112 -2.05 -9.04 3.10
N VAL A 113 -2.27 -7.85 3.67
CA VAL A 113 -2.02 -6.57 3.00
C VAL A 113 -0.63 -6.04 3.37
N TRP A 114 0.14 -5.68 2.35
CA TRP A 114 1.49 -5.14 2.53
C TRP A 114 1.58 -3.76 1.89
N ILE A 115 1.96 -2.75 2.67
CA ILE A 115 2.16 -1.39 2.19
C ILE A 115 3.65 -1.09 2.16
N ASN A 116 4.19 -0.85 0.97
CA ASN A 116 5.59 -0.51 0.75
C ASN A 116 5.72 0.86 0.08
N LYS A 117 6.81 1.55 0.39
CA LYS A 117 7.17 2.78 -0.32
C LYS A 117 7.63 2.42 -1.73
N ASP A 118 7.16 3.15 -2.73
CA ASP A 118 7.74 3.06 -4.07
C ASP A 118 9.11 3.75 -4.08
N LEU A 119 10.11 3.00 -4.55
CA LEU A 119 11.52 3.42 -4.57
C LEU A 119 12.04 3.32 -6.01
N ASP A 120 12.88 4.27 -6.39
CA ASP A 120 13.58 4.22 -7.67
C ASP A 120 14.63 3.09 -7.70
N GLU A 121 15.13 2.75 -8.88
CA GLU A 121 16.09 1.65 -9.05
C GLU A 121 17.40 1.87 -8.27
N ASP A 122 17.91 3.10 -8.26
CA ASP A 122 19.07 3.50 -7.47
C ASP A 122 18.80 3.39 -5.97
N GLU A 123 17.64 3.86 -5.52
CA GLU A 123 17.25 3.76 -4.11
C GLU A 123 17.09 2.31 -3.67
N ARG A 124 16.49 1.45 -4.51
CA ARG A 124 16.36 0.01 -4.26
C ARG A 124 17.73 -0.67 -4.15
N THR A 125 18.67 -0.29 -5.01
CA THR A 125 20.03 -0.84 -5.00
C THR A 125 20.74 -0.45 -3.70
N ARG A 126 20.68 0.82 -3.30
CA ARG A 126 21.22 1.30 -2.02
C ARG A 126 20.59 0.59 -0.82
N VAL A 127 19.28 0.38 -0.81
CA VAL A 127 18.61 -0.38 0.27
C VAL A 127 19.14 -1.82 0.32
N LYS A 128 19.28 -2.48 -0.83
CA LYS A 128 19.82 -3.85 -0.89
C LYS A 128 21.24 -3.91 -0.34
N GLU A 129 22.11 -3.00 -0.77
CA GLU A 129 23.50 -2.90 -0.28
C GLU A 129 23.56 -2.74 1.23
N LEU A 130 22.78 -1.81 1.79
CA LEU A 130 22.70 -1.59 3.24
C LEU A 130 22.18 -2.83 3.98
N VAL A 131 21.17 -3.52 3.43
CA VAL A 131 20.65 -4.76 4.02
C VAL A 131 21.71 -5.87 3.99
N THR A 132 22.45 -6.01 2.90
CA THR A 132 23.54 -7.00 2.80
C THR A 132 24.68 -6.69 3.77
N GLU A 133 25.07 -5.43 3.89
CA GLU A 133 26.08 -4.97 4.84
C GLU A 133 25.63 -5.22 6.28
N ALA A 134 24.35 -4.96 6.60
CA ALA A 134 23.78 -5.25 7.90
C ALA A 134 23.86 -6.74 8.25
N LYS A 135 23.52 -7.62 7.29
CA LYS A 135 23.57 -9.07 7.47
C LYS A 135 25.00 -9.54 7.71
N GLN A 136 25.95 -9.15 6.87
CA GLN A 136 27.38 -9.50 7.04
C GLN A 136 27.92 -9.04 8.40
N LYS A 137 27.63 -7.79 8.80
CA LYS A 137 28.01 -7.27 10.12
C LYS A 137 27.35 -8.04 11.26
N ASN A 138 26.16 -8.59 11.04
CA ASN A 138 25.51 -9.43 12.05
C ASN A 138 26.16 -10.81 12.11
N ASP A 139 26.45 -11.43 10.97
CA ASP A 139 27.03 -12.78 10.89
C ASP A 139 28.41 -12.85 11.54
N MET A 140 29.24 -11.81 11.37
CA MET A 140 30.57 -11.69 11.97
C MET A 140 30.56 -11.47 13.49
N ARG A 141 29.41 -11.24 14.14
CA ARG A 141 29.34 -11.08 15.60
C ARG A 141 29.35 -12.41 16.34
N MET A 142 29.86 -12.35 17.57
CA MET A 142 29.75 -13.43 18.56
C MET A 142 28.29 -13.64 18.97
N GLU A 143 27.95 -14.86 19.38
CA GLU A 143 26.59 -15.29 19.75
C GLU A 143 26.01 -14.42 20.88
N GLU A 144 26.82 -14.08 21.88
CA GLU A 144 26.43 -13.22 23.01
C GLU A 144 26.06 -11.79 22.59
N GLU A 145 26.70 -11.23 21.57
CA GLU A 145 26.38 -9.90 21.05
C GLU A 145 25.14 -9.92 20.16
N LYS A 146 24.90 -11.02 19.44
CA LYS A 146 23.71 -11.22 18.60
C LYS A 146 22.43 -11.29 19.44
N GLU A 147 22.49 -11.86 20.64
CA GLU A 147 21.35 -11.88 21.57
C GLU A 147 20.94 -10.48 22.08
N GLN A 148 21.89 -9.55 22.14
CA GLN A 148 21.63 -8.20 22.68
C GLN A 148 21.21 -7.20 21.59
N PHE A 149 21.61 -7.45 20.35
CA PHE A 149 21.65 -6.42 19.33
C PHE A 149 21.42 -6.95 17.91
N TYR A 150 20.71 -6.16 17.08
CA TYR A 150 20.70 -6.35 15.62
C TYR A 150 20.68 -5.03 14.84
N GLY A 151 21.20 -5.09 13.61
CA GLY A 151 21.15 -3.99 12.66
C GLY A 151 19.76 -3.87 12.02
N ARG A 152 19.23 -2.64 11.93
CA ARG A 152 18.01 -2.34 11.17
C ARG A 152 18.30 -1.23 10.16
N VAL A 153 17.91 -1.44 8.91
CA VAL A 153 17.91 -0.38 7.89
C VAL A 153 16.63 0.45 8.07
N ARG A 154 16.78 1.76 8.30
CA ARG A 154 15.66 2.71 8.36
C ARG A 154 16.09 4.02 7.72
N ASP A 155 15.28 4.56 6.81
CA ASP A 155 15.54 5.83 6.11
C ASP A 155 16.92 5.86 5.43
N LEU A 156 17.29 4.76 4.74
CA LEU A 156 18.62 4.57 4.12
C LEU A 156 19.80 4.70 5.09
N ARG A 157 19.56 4.50 6.40
CA ARG A 157 20.59 4.52 7.43
C ARG A 157 20.59 3.20 8.18
N LEU A 158 21.78 2.67 8.45
CA LEU A 158 21.96 1.55 9.36
C LEU A 158 21.82 2.04 10.80
N ARG A 159 20.82 1.52 11.50
CA ARG A 159 20.59 1.81 12.91
C ARG A 159 20.88 0.60 13.77
N LYS A 160 21.41 0.90 14.95
CA LYS A 160 21.52 -0.06 16.02
C LYS A 160 20.15 -0.23 16.70
N LYS A 161 19.59 -1.46 16.72
CA LYS A 161 18.41 -1.82 17.51
C LYS A 161 18.75 -2.86 18.60
N PHE A 162 18.44 -2.53 19.84
CA PHE A 162 18.60 -3.43 20.98
C PHE A 162 17.36 -4.32 21.13
N ILE A 163 17.58 -5.57 21.54
CA ILE A 163 16.51 -6.48 21.94
C ILE A 163 16.17 -6.16 23.39
N ARG A 164 14.94 -5.69 23.65
CA ARG A 164 14.44 -5.54 25.02
C ARG A 164 14.14 -6.96 25.53
N ARG A 165 14.86 -7.41 26.56
CA ARG A 165 14.46 -8.57 27.37
C ARG A 165 13.22 -8.22 28.21
#